data_AF-A0A9X8VC17-F1
#
_entry.id   AF-A0A9X8VC17-F1
#
_cell.length_a   1.000
_cell.length_b   1.000
_cell.length_c   1.000
_cell.angle_alpha   90.00
_cell.angle_beta   90.00
_cell.angle_gamma   90.00
#
_symmetry.space_group_name_H-M   'P 1'
#
loop_
_entity.id
_entity.type
_entity.pdbx_description
1 polymer ?
#
loop_
_entity_poly.entity_id
_entity_poly.type
_entity_poly.pdbx_seq_one_letter_code
_entity_poly.pdbx_strand_id
1 'polypeptide(L)'
;AAAAAAQVHSLLNAGAGTVIVPTVPNIGSTPQLMELIIQQALSPVQGAAIQAAYATLSSVATPDNASRTQAIHAALTAAAKQGSAIPQVQQAIAAQLIAAYDGLSTQAAQLTDFYNQSEDRLLAQGSGNIVRVDVNKLFAEAIANPAQFGFANTAGMACPPGVSSAVCRSDMPGFDAGQSYLFSDHFHPS
;
A
#
# COMPACT_ATOMS: atom_id res chain seq x y z
N ALA A 1 5.84 17.68 -2.06
CA ALA A 1 5.55 18.78 -1.14
C ALA A 1 5.50 20.11 -1.88
N ALA A 2 6.63 20.65 -2.40
CA ALA A 2 6.65 21.97 -3.04
C ALA A 2 5.68 22.14 -4.21
N ALA A 3 5.68 21.21 -5.17
CA ALA A 3 4.76 21.28 -6.31
C ALA A 3 3.28 21.23 -5.89
N ALA A 4 2.94 20.36 -4.93
CA ALA A 4 1.57 20.23 -4.41
C ALA A 4 1.12 21.49 -3.66
N ALA A 5 1.95 22.02 -2.77
CA ALA A 5 1.67 23.28 -2.08
C ALA A 5 1.52 24.46 -3.06
N ALA A 6 2.35 24.51 -4.11
CA ALA A 6 2.24 25.54 -5.16
C ALA A 6 0.91 25.46 -5.92
N GLN A 7 0.39 24.25 -6.18
CA GLN A 7 -0.93 24.08 -6.79
C GLN A 7 -2.05 24.58 -5.88
N VAL A 8 -1.98 24.31 -4.57
CA VAL A 8 -2.94 24.84 -3.60
C VAL A 8 -2.92 26.37 -3.57
N HIS A 9 -1.74 26.97 -3.50
CA HIS A 9 -1.59 28.44 -3.57
C HIS A 9 -2.09 29.02 -4.89
N SER A 10 -1.91 28.31 -6.02
CA SER A 10 -2.46 28.73 -7.31
C SER A 10 -3.99 28.80 -7.28
N LEU A 11 -4.66 27.85 -6.63
CA LEU A 11 -6.12 27.87 -6.48
C LEU A 11 -6.58 29.02 -5.59
N LEU A 12 -5.92 29.22 -4.45
CA LEU A 12 -6.24 30.31 -3.52
C LEU A 12 -6.04 31.69 -4.16
N ASN A 13 -4.93 31.89 -4.88
CA ASN A 13 -4.64 33.12 -5.62
C ASN A 13 -5.63 33.37 -6.76
N ALA A 14 -6.20 32.31 -7.34
CA ALA A 14 -7.27 32.40 -8.34
C ALA A 14 -8.65 32.68 -7.72
N GLY A 15 -8.74 32.86 -6.40
CA GLY A 15 -9.97 33.21 -5.69
C GLY A 15 -10.76 32.01 -5.15
N ALA A 16 -10.16 30.81 -5.09
CA ALA A 16 -10.81 29.68 -4.41
C ALA A 16 -11.06 30.02 -2.94
N GLY A 17 -12.33 29.98 -2.52
CA GLY A 17 -12.72 30.34 -1.16
C GLY A 17 -12.27 29.35 -0.09
N THR A 18 -12.05 28.07 -0.45
CA THR A 18 -11.51 27.02 0.43
C THR A 18 -10.89 25.91 -0.42
N VAL A 19 -9.76 25.36 0.01
CA VAL A 19 -9.12 24.19 -0.63
C VAL A 19 -8.94 23.08 0.42
N ILE A 20 -9.44 21.89 0.12
CA ILE A 20 -9.25 20.70 0.95
C ILE A 20 -7.97 20.00 0.50
N VAL A 21 -7.05 19.74 1.43
CA VAL A 21 -5.75 19.12 1.14
C VAL A 21 -5.56 17.89 2.02
N PRO A 22 -5.67 16.66 1.48
CA PRO A 22 -5.47 15.43 2.24
C PRO A 22 -3.98 15.13 2.46
N THR A 23 -3.61 14.59 3.63
CA THR A 23 -2.24 14.08 3.84
C THR A 23 -2.02 12.86 2.96
N VAL A 24 -0.79 12.65 2.49
CA VAL A 24 -0.42 11.45 1.74
C VAL A 24 -0.48 10.26 2.70
N PRO A 25 -1.23 9.18 2.38
CA PRO A 25 -1.23 7.95 3.17
C PRO A 25 0.14 7.27 3.16
N ASN A 26 0.48 6.56 4.23
CA ASN A 26 1.74 5.80 4.33
C ASN A 26 1.91 4.82 3.16
N ILE A 27 2.76 5.20 2.19
CA ILE A 27 3.01 4.41 0.99
C ILE A 27 3.67 3.06 1.30
N GLY A 28 4.37 2.95 2.44
CA GLY A 28 4.97 1.71 2.92
C GLY A 28 3.97 0.65 3.35
N SER A 29 2.69 1.02 3.50
CA SER A 29 1.61 0.09 3.80
C SER A 29 0.80 -0.31 2.56
N THR A 30 1.20 0.10 1.36
CA THR A 30 0.54 -0.34 0.10
C THR A 30 1.07 -1.71 -0.35
N PRO A 31 0.26 -2.54 -1.04
CA PRO A 31 0.74 -3.80 -1.60
C PRO A 31 1.93 -3.65 -2.57
N GLN A 32 2.04 -2.49 -3.22
CA GLN A 32 3.14 -2.15 -4.15
C GLN A 32 4.53 -2.38 -3.55
N LEU A 33 4.74 -2.12 -2.26
CA LEU A 33 6.07 -2.32 -1.66
C LEU A 33 6.48 -3.79 -1.71
N MET A 34 5.57 -4.71 -1.39
CA MET A 34 5.82 -6.15 -1.47
C MET A 34 6.11 -6.56 -2.92
N GLU A 35 5.33 -6.04 -3.87
CA GLU A 35 5.55 -6.32 -5.30
C GLU A 35 6.93 -5.87 -5.78
N LEU A 36 7.35 -4.65 -5.44
CA LEU A 36 8.66 -4.13 -5.83
C LEU A 36 9.79 -4.99 -5.26
N ILE A 37 9.68 -5.43 -4.00
CA ILE A 37 10.67 -6.31 -3.38
C ILE A 37 10.75 -7.65 -4.13
N ILE A 38 9.59 -8.25 -4.46
CA ILE A 38 9.54 -9.50 -5.23
C ILE A 38 10.13 -9.31 -6.63
N GLN A 39 9.76 -8.25 -7.34
CA GLN A 39 10.23 -7.98 -8.71
C GLN A 39 11.75 -7.82 -8.76
N GLN A 40 12.32 -7.10 -7.79
CA GLN A 40 13.76 -6.85 -7.74
C GLN A 40 14.55 -8.09 -7.34
N ALA A 41 14.05 -8.88 -6.38
CA ALA A 41 14.77 -10.04 -5.85
C ALA A 41 14.56 -11.33 -6.67
N LEU A 42 13.40 -11.47 -7.33
CA LEU A 42 12.98 -12.69 -8.04
C LEU A 42 12.66 -12.41 -9.52
N SER A 43 13.40 -11.49 -10.16
CA SER A 43 13.13 -11.04 -11.53
C SER A 43 12.90 -12.15 -12.57
N PRO A 44 13.60 -13.31 -12.56
CA PRO A 44 13.33 -14.37 -13.55
C PRO A 44 11.97 -15.05 -13.39
N VAL A 45 11.36 -14.98 -12.20
CA VAL A 45 10.13 -15.67 -11.83
C VAL A 45 9.08 -14.72 -11.22
N GLN A 46 9.25 -13.40 -11.41
CA GLN A 46 8.48 -12.38 -10.69
C GLN A 46 6.96 -12.56 -10.84
N GLY A 47 6.47 -12.94 -12.03
CA GLY A 47 5.04 -13.16 -12.26
C GLY A 47 4.47 -14.28 -11.39
N ALA A 48 5.14 -15.44 -11.39
CA ALA A 48 4.74 -16.58 -10.55
C ALA A 48 4.89 -16.26 -9.05
N ALA A 49 5.94 -15.52 -8.68
CA ALA A 49 6.20 -15.13 -7.30
C ALA A 49 5.14 -14.16 -6.76
N ILE A 50 4.75 -13.14 -7.54
CA ILE A 50 3.66 -12.21 -7.19
C ILE A 50 2.33 -12.96 -7.10
N GLN A 51 2.03 -13.85 -8.05
CA GLN A 51 0.81 -14.65 -8.01
C GLN A 51 0.73 -15.54 -6.76
N ALA A 52 1.83 -16.18 -6.37
CA ALA A 52 1.91 -16.98 -5.15
C ALA A 52 1.76 -16.14 -3.87
N ALA A 53 2.32 -14.93 -3.85
CA ALA A 53 2.16 -13.99 -2.74
C ALA A 53 0.69 -13.60 -2.55
N TYR A 54 0.02 -13.14 -3.62
CA TYR A 54 -1.38 -12.74 -3.52
C TYR A 54 -2.34 -13.90 -3.24
N ALA A 55 -2.10 -15.09 -3.80
CA ALA A 55 -2.87 -16.27 -3.43
C ALA A 55 -2.83 -16.55 -1.92
N THR A 56 -1.68 -16.28 -1.28
CA THR A 56 -1.54 -16.40 0.18
C THR A 56 -2.24 -15.25 0.90
N LEU A 57 -2.02 -14.00 0.49
CA LEU A 57 -2.66 -12.83 1.12
C LEU A 57 -4.18 -12.87 1.07
N SER A 58 -4.75 -13.24 -0.07
CA SER A 58 -6.19 -13.32 -0.27
C SER A 58 -6.87 -14.41 0.57
N SER A 59 -6.12 -15.43 0.97
CA SER A 59 -6.67 -16.57 1.73
C SER A 59 -6.91 -16.28 3.21
N VAL A 60 -6.49 -15.13 3.72
CA VAL A 60 -6.54 -14.78 5.15
C VAL A 60 -7.18 -13.42 5.39
N ALA A 61 -7.81 -13.27 6.55
CA ALA A 61 -8.20 -11.97 7.06
C ALA A 61 -7.02 -11.30 7.78
N THR A 62 -7.04 -9.97 7.86
CA THR A 62 -6.03 -9.18 8.59
C THR A 62 -6.74 -8.30 9.64
N PRO A 63 -7.31 -8.86 10.72
CA PRO A 63 -8.12 -8.11 11.69
C PRO A 63 -7.37 -7.01 12.46
N ASP A 64 -6.04 -7.01 12.41
CA ASP A 64 -5.18 -6.03 13.11
C ASP A 64 -3.80 -5.92 12.43
N ASN A 65 -2.94 -5.04 12.98
CA ASN A 65 -1.58 -4.86 12.49
C ASN A 65 -0.71 -6.14 12.54
N ALA A 66 -0.87 -6.97 13.56
CA ALA A 66 -0.02 -8.13 13.77
C ALA A 66 -0.32 -9.24 12.75
N SER A 67 -1.61 -9.55 12.59
CA SER A 67 -2.13 -10.48 11.58
C SER A 67 -1.80 -10.01 10.16
N ARG A 68 -1.89 -8.70 9.89
CA ARG A 68 -1.47 -8.12 8.62
C ARG A 68 0.01 -8.37 8.32
N THR A 69 0.90 -8.07 9.27
CA THR A 69 2.34 -8.31 9.10
C THR A 69 2.63 -9.80 8.88
N GLN A 70 1.99 -10.68 9.67
CA GLN A 70 2.12 -12.12 9.51
C GLN A 70 1.66 -12.60 8.11
N ALA A 71 0.55 -12.06 7.61
CA ALA A 71 0.05 -12.38 6.27
C ALA A 71 1.04 -12.00 5.17
N ILE A 72 1.66 -10.81 5.28
CA ILE A 72 2.67 -10.35 4.32
C ILE A 72 3.95 -11.20 4.39
N HIS A 73 4.41 -11.56 5.59
CA HIS A 73 5.56 -12.46 5.74
C HIS A 73 5.29 -13.85 5.15
N ALA A 74 4.07 -14.38 5.33
CA ALA A 74 3.65 -15.64 4.71
C ALA A 74 3.61 -15.53 3.18
N ALA A 75 3.15 -14.40 2.64
CA ALA A 75 3.11 -14.12 1.21
C ALA A 75 4.51 -14.04 0.58
N LEU A 76 5.45 -13.34 1.24
CA LEU A 76 6.86 -13.29 0.82
C LEU A 76 7.51 -14.67 0.89
N THR A 77 7.14 -15.49 1.88
CA THR A 77 7.59 -16.89 1.95
C THR A 77 7.03 -17.72 0.80
N ALA A 78 5.78 -17.50 0.38
CA ALA A 78 5.20 -18.16 -0.78
C ALA A 78 5.88 -17.73 -2.10
N ALA A 79 6.20 -16.44 -2.24
CA ALA A 79 6.98 -15.92 -3.35
C ALA A 79 8.38 -16.57 -3.42
N ALA A 80 9.07 -16.67 -2.28
CA ALA A 80 10.40 -17.27 -2.19
C ALA A 80 10.47 -18.72 -2.71
N LYS A 81 9.37 -19.49 -2.57
CA LYS A 81 9.27 -20.86 -3.12
C LYS A 81 9.37 -20.91 -4.64
N GLN A 82 9.06 -19.82 -5.34
CA GLN A 82 9.19 -19.74 -6.80
C GLN A 82 10.65 -19.50 -7.24
N GLY A 83 11.51 -19.00 -6.34
CA GLY A 83 12.91 -18.70 -6.64
C GLY A 83 13.85 -19.91 -6.64
N SER A 84 13.45 -21.03 -6.03
CA SER A 84 14.27 -22.25 -5.98
C SER A 84 13.44 -23.47 -5.59
N ALA A 85 13.86 -24.66 -6.04
CA ALA A 85 13.32 -25.94 -5.57
C ALA A 85 13.98 -26.45 -4.27
N ILE A 86 15.08 -25.82 -3.81
CA ILE A 86 15.84 -26.28 -2.64
C ILE A 86 15.28 -25.61 -1.37
N PRO A 87 14.77 -26.36 -0.37
CA PRO A 87 14.13 -25.78 0.82
C PRO A 87 14.99 -24.78 1.59
N GLN A 88 16.29 -25.05 1.73
CA GLN A 88 17.23 -24.16 2.43
C GLN A 88 17.41 -22.83 1.68
N VAL A 89 17.40 -22.87 0.35
CA VAL A 89 17.48 -21.66 -0.49
C VAL A 89 16.17 -20.88 -0.41
N GLN A 90 15.01 -21.55 -0.42
CA GLN A 90 13.71 -20.90 -0.23
C GLN A 90 13.65 -20.16 1.11
N GLN A 91 14.13 -20.77 2.19
CA GLN A 91 14.16 -20.13 3.52
C GLN A 91 15.08 -18.92 3.55
N ALA A 92 16.27 -19.00 2.92
CA ALA A 92 17.20 -17.89 2.82
C ALA A 92 16.62 -16.72 2.01
N ILE A 93 15.96 -16.99 0.89
CA ILE A 93 15.26 -15.98 0.08
C ILE A 93 14.14 -15.35 0.91
N ALA A 94 13.28 -16.16 1.55
CA ALA A 94 12.17 -15.65 2.35
C ALA A 94 12.65 -14.70 3.45
N ALA A 95 13.72 -15.07 4.18
CA ALA A 95 14.31 -14.22 5.21
C ALA A 95 14.82 -12.87 4.64
N GLN A 96 15.45 -12.89 3.46
CA GLN A 96 15.90 -11.67 2.78
C GLN A 96 14.74 -10.78 2.35
N LEU A 97 13.69 -11.36 1.75
CA LEU A 97 12.50 -10.61 1.33
C LEU A 97 11.76 -9.97 2.52
N ILE A 98 11.59 -10.72 3.61
CA ILE A 98 10.95 -10.25 4.84
C ILE A 98 11.76 -9.11 5.47
N ALA A 99 13.07 -9.29 5.63
CA ALA A 99 13.93 -8.24 6.17
C ALA A 99 13.92 -6.97 5.31
N ALA A 100 13.90 -7.13 3.98
CA ALA A 100 13.75 -6.00 3.06
C ALA A 100 12.40 -5.30 3.22
N TYR A 101 11.31 -6.05 3.36
CA TYR A 101 9.97 -5.49 3.55
C TYR A 101 9.86 -4.72 4.88
N ASP A 102 10.30 -5.29 5.99
CA ASP A 102 10.23 -4.65 7.31
C ASP A 102 11.08 -3.37 7.36
N GLY A 103 12.27 -3.41 6.75
CA GLY A 103 13.17 -2.26 6.67
C GLY A 103 12.63 -1.15 5.76
N LEU A 104 12.17 -1.49 4.56
CA LEU A 104 11.70 -0.52 3.57
C LEU A 104 10.32 0.06 3.94
N SER A 105 9.44 -0.72 4.57
CA SER A 105 8.13 -0.22 5.00
C SER A 105 8.27 0.86 6.07
N THR A 106 9.21 0.70 7.00
CA THR A 106 9.57 1.71 8.00
C THR A 106 10.15 2.97 7.34
N GLN A 107 11.07 2.83 6.39
CA GLN A 107 11.66 3.98 5.68
C GLN A 107 10.62 4.74 4.84
N ALA A 108 9.73 4.01 4.17
CA ALA A 108 8.65 4.60 3.39
C ALA A 108 7.63 5.36 4.26
N ALA A 109 7.35 4.87 5.48
CA ALA A 109 6.54 5.59 6.45
C ALA A 109 7.20 6.92 6.87
N GLN A 110 8.49 6.89 7.22
CA GLN A 110 9.26 8.10 7.57
C GLN A 110 9.29 9.12 6.43
N LEU A 111 9.47 8.66 5.19
CA LEU A 111 9.44 9.52 4.01
C LEU A 111 8.05 10.15 3.80
N THR A 112 6.98 9.39 4.03
CA THR A 112 5.60 9.90 3.97
C THR A 112 5.37 10.99 5.00
N ASP A 113 5.79 10.76 6.25
CA ASP A 113 5.65 11.75 7.32
C ASP A 113 6.46 13.01 7.02
N PHE A 114 7.69 12.84 6.51
CA PHE A 114 8.52 13.97 6.06
C PHE A 114 7.84 14.76 4.93
N TYR A 115 7.27 14.08 3.94
CA TYR A 115 6.53 14.73 2.86
C TYR A 115 5.37 15.55 3.40
N ASN A 116 4.54 14.96 4.26
CA ASN A 116 3.35 15.60 4.83
C ASN A 116 3.72 16.83 5.67
N GLN A 117 4.69 16.70 6.56
CA GLN A 117 5.18 17.83 7.36
C GLN A 117 5.81 18.93 6.50
N SER A 118 6.52 18.55 5.42
CA SER A 118 7.07 19.52 4.50
C SER A 118 5.99 20.26 3.73
N GLU A 119 4.92 19.58 3.33
CA GLU A 119 3.78 20.21 2.68
C GLU A 119 3.06 21.16 3.63
N ASP A 120 2.81 20.75 4.88
CA ASP A 120 2.18 21.60 5.91
C ASP A 120 2.94 22.90 6.13
N ARG A 121 4.28 22.82 6.25
CA ARG A 121 5.14 24.00 6.37
C ARG A 121 5.04 24.95 5.18
N LEU A 122 4.86 24.42 3.97
CA LEU A 122 4.77 25.22 2.73
C LEU A 122 3.37 25.79 2.52
N LEU A 123 2.32 25.07 2.91
CA LEU A 123 0.95 25.56 2.91
C LEU A 123 0.78 26.72 3.89
N ALA A 124 1.43 26.66 5.06
CA ALA A 124 1.39 27.72 6.07
C ALA A 124 2.09 29.05 5.66
N GLN A 125 2.80 29.08 4.53
CA GLN A 125 3.49 30.30 4.06
C GLN A 125 2.59 31.23 3.25
N GLY A 126 1.39 30.78 2.85
CA GLY A 126 0.44 31.58 2.07
C GLY A 126 -0.75 32.06 2.90
N SER A 127 -1.59 32.88 2.27
CA SER A 127 -2.90 33.26 2.79
C SER A 127 -3.99 32.45 2.09
N GLY A 128 -5.12 32.25 2.76
CA GLY A 128 -6.26 31.53 2.21
C GLY A 128 -6.82 30.50 3.18
N ASN A 129 -7.96 29.92 2.83
CA ASN A 129 -8.63 28.94 3.68
C ASN A 129 -8.27 27.51 3.24
N ILE A 130 -7.49 26.81 4.05
CA ILE A 130 -7.07 25.43 3.79
C ILE A 130 -7.67 24.52 4.85
N VAL A 131 -8.36 23.48 4.41
CA VAL A 131 -8.82 22.38 5.28
C VAL A 131 -7.87 21.21 5.11
N ARG A 132 -7.10 20.91 6.15
CA ARG A 132 -6.17 19.78 6.16
C ARG A 132 -6.88 18.53 6.66
N VAL A 133 -6.98 17.51 5.81
CA VAL A 133 -7.60 16.23 6.18
C VAL A 133 -6.50 15.21 6.44
N ASP A 134 -6.46 14.63 7.64
CA ASP A 134 -5.44 13.66 8.01
C ASP A 134 -5.81 12.24 7.53
N VAL A 135 -5.66 12.04 6.22
CA VAL A 135 -5.92 10.74 5.57
C VAL A 135 -4.86 9.71 5.97
N ASN A 136 -3.62 10.11 6.24
CA ASN A 136 -2.58 9.21 6.73
C ASN A 136 -2.98 8.54 8.06
N LYS A 137 -3.49 9.33 9.01
CA LYS A 137 -4.00 8.79 10.27
C LYS A 137 -5.24 7.92 10.06
N LEU A 138 -6.22 8.38 9.28
CA LEU A 138 -7.41 7.59 8.97
C LEU A 138 -7.07 6.23 8.34
N PHE A 139 -6.10 6.22 7.43
CA PHE A 139 -5.60 5.00 6.80
C PHE A 139 -4.92 4.06 7.80
N ALA A 140 -4.12 4.60 8.73
CA ALA A 140 -3.53 3.81 9.81
C ALA A 140 -4.60 3.21 10.75
N GLU A 141 -5.67 3.96 11.06
CA GLU A 141 -6.81 3.48 11.85
C GLU A 141 -7.57 2.36 11.13
N ALA A 142 -7.78 2.50 9.82
CA ALA A 142 -8.40 1.50 8.98
C ALA A 142 -7.58 0.20 8.90
N ILE A 143 -6.25 0.29 8.90
CA ILE A 143 -5.38 -0.89 8.97
C ILE A 143 -5.40 -1.53 10.36
N ALA A 144 -5.39 -0.71 11.41
CA ALA A 144 -5.33 -1.19 12.79
C ALA A 144 -6.64 -1.84 13.26
N ASN A 145 -7.80 -1.38 12.75
CA ASN A 145 -9.12 -1.89 13.13
C ASN A 145 -10.05 -2.07 11.91
N PRO A 146 -9.73 -2.95 10.95
CA PRO A 146 -10.37 -2.99 9.63
C PRO A 146 -11.88 -3.21 9.66
N ALA A 147 -12.35 -4.03 10.62
CA ALA A 147 -13.77 -4.32 10.78
C ALA A 147 -14.62 -3.07 11.08
N GLN A 148 -14.06 -2.05 11.74
CA GLN A 148 -14.77 -0.78 11.99
C GLN A 148 -15.02 0.02 10.70
N PHE A 149 -14.23 -0.27 9.67
CA PHE A 149 -14.28 0.37 8.35
C PHE A 149 -14.87 -0.55 7.27
N GLY A 150 -15.35 -1.74 7.64
CA GLY A 150 -15.94 -2.70 6.70
C GLY A 150 -14.95 -3.59 5.95
N PHE A 151 -13.67 -3.56 6.30
CA PHE A 151 -12.63 -4.37 5.66
C PHE A 151 -12.32 -5.65 6.45
N ALA A 152 -12.09 -6.74 5.74
CA ALA A 152 -11.59 -8.00 6.27
C ALA A 152 -10.10 -8.20 5.95
N ASN A 153 -9.61 -7.58 4.88
CA ASN A 153 -8.22 -7.70 4.44
C ASN A 153 -7.65 -6.34 3.99
N THR A 154 -6.52 -5.93 4.56
CA THR A 154 -5.86 -4.63 4.31
C THR A 154 -4.47 -4.78 3.70
N ALA A 155 -4.12 -5.96 3.20
CA ALA A 155 -2.81 -6.24 2.58
C ALA A 155 -2.91 -6.86 1.17
N GLY A 156 -3.94 -7.66 0.91
CA GLY A 156 -4.32 -8.14 -0.41
C GLY A 156 -5.15 -7.11 -1.19
N MET A 157 -5.62 -7.51 -2.36
CA MET A 157 -6.38 -6.66 -3.26
C MET A 157 -7.41 -7.46 -4.07
N ALA A 158 -8.47 -6.80 -4.52
CA ALA A 158 -9.57 -7.47 -5.24
C ALA A 158 -9.25 -7.73 -6.72
N CYS A 159 -8.49 -6.86 -7.38
CA CYS A 159 -8.15 -6.99 -8.79
C CYS A 159 -7.03 -8.02 -9.00
N PRO A 160 -7.02 -8.73 -10.14
CA PRO A 160 -5.94 -9.66 -10.45
C PRO A 160 -4.56 -8.96 -10.43
N PRO A 161 -3.49 -9.63 -10.00
CA PRO A 161 -2.16 -9.05 -10.01
C PRO A 161 -1.75 -8.51 -11.39
N GLY A 162 -1.27 -7.26 -11.43
CA GLY A 162 -0.90 -6.55 -12.66
C GLY A 162 -2.07 -5.87 -13.39
N VAL A 163 -3.30 -5.98 -12.89
CA VAL A 163 -4.47 -5.27 -13.44
C VAL A 163 -4.71 -4.00 -12.63
N SER A 164 -4.73 -2.85 -13.32
CA SER A 164 -5.11 -1.58 -12.69
C SER A 164 -6.59 -1.55 -12.33
N SER A 165 -6.90 -0.98 -11.17
CA SER A 165 -8.26 -0.66 -10.72
C SER A 165 -9.07 0.15 -11.74
N ALA A 166 -8.42 0.96 -12.59
CA ALA A 166 -9.08 1.75 -13.63
C ALA A 166 -9.77 0.91 -14.73
N VAL A 167 -9.36 -0.35 -14.91
CA VAL A 167 -9.92 -1.28 -15.91
C VAL A 167 -10.47 -2.57 -15.31
N CYS A 168 -10.29 -2.74 -14.01
CA CYS A 168 -10.76 -3.88 -13.25
C CYS A 168 -12.28 -3.82 -13.05
N ARG A 169 -12.93 -4.97 -13.16
CA ARG A 169 -14.38 -5.11 -12.95
C ARG A 169 -14.67 -6.37 -12.17
N SER A 170 -15.73 -6.37 -11.37
CA SER A 170 -16.11 -7.52 -10.56
C SER A 170 -16.52 -8.77 -11.35
N ASP A 171 -16.79 -8.62 -12.66
CA ASP A 171 -17.12 -9.72 -13.58
C ASP A 171 -15.91 -10.31 -14.32
N MET A 172 -14.71 -9.77 -14.11
CA MET A 172 -13.53 -10.22 -14.84
C MET A 172 -12.95 -11.51 -14.25
N PRO A 173 -12.38 -12.41 -15.09
CA PRO A 173 -11.67 -13.57 -14.59
C PRO A 173 -10.55 -13.19 -13.61
N GLY A 174 -10.54 -13.84 -12.45
CA GLY A 174 -9.53 -13.62 -11.41
C GLY A 174 -9.83 -12.46 -10.46
N PHE A 175 -10.96 -11.75 -10.60
CA PHE A 175 -11.42 -10.83 -9.56
C PHE A 175 -11.69 -11.62 -8.27
N ASP A 176 -11.19 -11.12 -7.16
CA ASP A 176 -11.31 -11.73 -5.85
C ASP A 176 -12.39 -11.03 -5.03
N ALA A 177 -13.54 -11.68 -4.92
CA ALA A 177 -14.65 -11.27 -4.05
C ALA A 177 -14.66 -12.03 -2.70
N GLY A 178 -13.58 -12.76 -2.37
CA GLY A 178 -13.50 -13.60 -1.19
C GLY A 178 -13.33 -12.85 0.13
N GLN A 179 -12.89 -11.59 0.08
CA GLN A 179 -12.76 -10.69 1.23
C GLN A 179 -13.29 -9.30 0.88
N SER A 180 -13.62 -8.50 1.89
CA SER A 180 -13.71 -7.05 1.73
C SER A 180 -12.31 -6.43 1.85
N TYR A 181 -11.72 -6.09 0.70
CA TYR A 181 -10.36 -5.56 0.62
C TYR A 181 -10.33 -4.05 0.82
N LEU A 182 -9.28 -3.53 1.48
CA LEU A 182 -8.97 -2.09 1.50
C LEU A 182 -8.49 -1.59 0.13
N PHE A 183 -7.89 -2.47 -0.67
CA PHE A 183 -7.26 -2.14 -1.94
C PHE A 183 -7.97 -2.80 -3.12
N SER A 184 -8.19 -2.02 -4.19
CA SER A 184 -8.61 -2.56 -5.49
C SER A 184 -7.43 -3.19 -6.21
N ASP A 185 -6.33 -2.44 -6.35
CA ASP A 185 -5.08 -2.90 -6.96
C ASP A 185 -3.90 -2.68 -6.00
N HIS A 186 -2.66 -2.75 -6.49
CA HIS A 186 -1.48 -2.67 -5.62
C HIS A 186 -1.25 -1.30 -4.95
N PHE A 187 -2.06 -0.28 -5.25
CA PHE A 187 -1.89 1.08 -4.74
C PHE A 187 -3.21 1.78 -4.38
N HIS A 188 -4.27 1.57 -5.17
CA HIS A 188 -5.54 2.28 -5.06
C HIS A 188 -6.53 1.60 -4.12
N PRO A 189 -7.33 2.38 -3.36
CA PRO A 189 -8.37 1.84 -2.49
C PRO A 189 -9.49 1.13 -3.27
N SER A 190 -10.28 0.30 -2.57
CA SER A 190 -11.47 -0.41 -3.09
C SER A 190 -12.62 0.50 -3.48
#